data_AF-A0A1B0DM88-F1
#
_entry.id   AF-A0A1B0DM88-F1
#
_cell.length_a   1.000
_cell.length_b   1.000
_cell.length_c   1.000
_cell.angle_alpha   90.00
_cell.angle_beta   90.00
_cell.angle_gamma   90.00
#
_symmetry.space_group_name_H-M   'P 1'
#
loop_
_entity.id
_entity.type
_entity.pdbx_description
1 polymer ?
#
loop_
_entity_poly.entity_id
_entity_poly.type
_entity_poly.pdbx_seq_one_letter_code
_entity_poly.pdbx_strand_id
1 'polypeptide(L)'
;MGDFQDHKMFKQKRKLTDEELRKLAIEELNLELVKAAARAEVIGASGWKPCPLKKTNKRFLMSTLKSAVSHNDREIKKSLKGSSDQLRRIEKQRESHRDEGSSKIAVKSSRKSSKSRKFGERKHEFRKPEKKKSEKIKNR
;
A
#
# COMPACT_ATOMS: atom_id res chain seq x y z
N MET A 1 37.09 -22.78 -44.58
CA MET A 1 35.87 -23.50 -44.17
C MET A 1 36.28 -24.50 -43.10
N GLY A 2 36.03 -24.18 -41.84
CA GLY A 2 36.40 -25.02 -40.70
C GLY A 2 35.67 -24.52 -39.46
N ASP A 3 35.14 -25.47 -38.70
CA ASP A 3 34.80 -25.36 -37.28
C ASP A 3 33.47 -24.68 -36.91
N PHE A 4 32.36 -25.31 -37.32
CA PHE A 4 31.02 -25.08 -36.76
C PHE A 4 30.43 -26.39 -36.21
N GLN A 5 31.19 -27.14 -35.41
CA GLN A 5 30.76 -28.45 -34.88
C GLN A 5 30.78 -28.58 -33.35
N ASP A 6 31.06 -27.50 -32.59
CA ASP A 6 31.21 -27.59 -31.13
C ASP A 6 29.98 -27.17 -30.29
N HIS A 7 28.82 -26.99 -30.90
CA HIS A 7 27.61 -26.54 -30.16
C HIS A 7 26.61 -27.64 -29.78
N LYS A 8 27.03 -28.91 -29.78
CA LYS A 8 26.19 -30.05 -29.36
C LYS A 8 26.71 -30.82 -28.14
N MET A 9 27.41 -30.17 -27.20
CA MET A 9 27.56 -30.73 -25.85
C MET A 9 26.29 -30.50 -25.03
N PHE A 10 25.22 -31.20 -25.43
CA PHE A 10 23.99 -31.29 -24.65
C PHE A 10 24.36 -31.94 -23.31
N LYS A 11 24.41 -31.13 -22.25
CA LYS A 11 24.70 -31.51 -20.86
C LYS A 11 23.97 -32.81 -20.50
N GLN A 12 24.66 -33.94 -20.59
CA GLN A 12 24.27 -35.14 -19.89
C GLN A 12 24.45 -34.83 -18.40
N LYS A 13 23.34 -34.55 -17.71
CA LYS A 13 23.37 -34.49 -16.24
C LYS A 13 23.75 -35.88 -15.76
N ARG A 14 24.98 -36.06 -15.27
CA ARG A 14 25.35 -37.31 -14.59
C ARG A 14 24.32 -37.54 -13.48
N LYS A 15 23.88 -38.78 -13.31
CA LYS A 15 23.12 -39.15 -12.12
C LYS A 15 24.08 -39.03 -10.94
N LEU A 16 23.75 -38.18 -9.98
CA LEU A 16 24.51 -38.07 -8.74
C LEU A 16 24.32 -39.35 -7.93
N THR A 17 25.34 -39.74 -7.18
CA THR A 17 25.21 -40.83 -6.22
C THR A 17 24.40 -40.35 -5.01
N ASP A 18 23.80 -41.29 -4.27
CA ASP A 18 22.99 -40.96 -3.09
C ASP A 18 23.77 -40.16 -2.03
N GLU A 19 25.07 -40.42 -1.89
CA GLU A 19 25.94 -39.66 -0.98
C GLU A 19 26.13 -38.21 -1.42
N GLU A 20 26.32 -37.97 -2.73
CA GLU A 20 26.44 -36.63 -3.27
C GLU A 20 25.13 -35.86 -3.14
N LEU A 21 23.99 -36.53 -3.38
CA LEU A 21 22.66 -35.98 -3.15
C LEU A 21 22.45 -35.58 -1.69
N ARG A 22 22.86 -36.42 -0.73
CA ARG A 22 22.77 -36.11 0.69
C ARG A 22 23.62 -34.91 1.08
N LYS A 23 24.86 -34.84 0.59
CA LYS A 23 25.75 -33.69 0.84
C LYS A 23 25.12 -32.39 0.33
N LEU A 24 24.62 -32.40 -0.90
CA LEU A 24 23.93 -31.23 -1.47
C LEU A 24 22.65 -30.86 -0.71
N ALA A 25 21.89 -31.84 -0.25
CA ALA A 25 20.68 -31.58 0.54
C ALA A 25 21.02 -30.89 1.87
N ILE A 26 22.07 -31.35 2.56
CA ILE A 26 22.54 -30.73 3.81
C ILE A 26 23.02 -29.30 3.55
N GLU A 27 23.79 -29.09 2.49
CA GLU A 27 24.26 -27.76 2.09
C GLU A 27 23.10 -26.81 1.81
N GLU A 28 22.09 -27.24 1.03
CA GLU A 28 20.94 -26.38 0.73
C GLU A 28 20.12 -26.06 1.99
N LEU A 29 19.94 -27.02 2.91
CA LEU A 29 19.28 -26.76 4.20
C LEU A 29 20.01 -25.71 5.03
N ASN A 30 21.35 -25.77 5.07
CA ASN A 30 22.16 -24.78 5.78
C ASN A 30 22.06 -23.40 5.12
N LEU A 31 22.07 -23.33 3.79
CA LEU A 31 21.89 -22.08 3.06
C LEU A 31 20.49 -21.48 3.29
N GLU A 32 19.44 -22.31 3.33
CA GLU A 32 18.09 -21.85 3.64
C GLU A 32 17.96 -21.35 5.09
N LEU A 33 18.62 -22.00 6.05
CA LEU A 33 18.68 -21.57 7.45
C LEU A 33 19.34 -20.19 7.59
N VAL A 34 20.48 -19.96 6.95
CA VAL A 34 21.15 -18.64 6.95
C VAL A 34 20.23 -17.56 6.39
N LYS A 35 19.55 -17.83 5.27
CA LYS A 35 18.58 -16.90 4.68
C LYS A 35 17.38 -16.66 5.59
N ALA A 36 16.88 -17.69 6.28
CA ALA A 36 15.76 -17.60 7.21
C ALA A 36 16.12 -16.78 8.45
N ALA A 37 17.32 -16.98 9.01
CA ALA A 37 17.84 -16.19 10.12
C ALA A 37 17.94 -14.71 9.76
N ALA A 38 18.55 -14.37 8.61
CA ALA A 38 18.65 -12.99 8.14
C ALA A 38 17.28 -12.32 7.93
N ARG A 39 16.27 -13.07 7.45
CA ARG A 39 14.89 -12.56 7.36
C ARG A 39 14.25 -12.36 8.73
N ALA A 40 14.49 -13.29 9.66
CA ALA A 40 13.94 -13.22 11.01
C ALA A 40 14.52 -12.05 11.81
N GLU A 41 15.78 -11.67 11.55
CA GLU A 41 16.37 -10.45 12.12
C GLU A 41 15.62 -9.18 11.68
N VAL A 42 15.17 -9.12 10.42
CA VAL A 42 14.47 -7.95 9.86
C VAL A 42 12.98 -7.92 10.20
N ILE A 43 12.30 -9.07 10.09
CA ILE A 43 10.83 -9.16 10.16
C ILE A 43 10.36 -9.70 11.53
N GLY A 44 11.25 -10.33 12.30
CA GLY A 44 10.94 -11.04 13.54
C GLY A 44 10.61 -12.52 13.30
N ALA A 45 9.90 -13.14 14.26
CA ALA A 45 9.62 -14.58 14.25
C ALA A 45 8.90 -15.10 12.98
N SER A 46 8.21 -14.24 12.24
CA SER A 46 7.58 -14.64 10.97
C SER A 46 8.57 -14.81 9.81
N GLY A 47 9.79 -14.28 9.92
CA GLY A 47 10.83 -14.34 8.87
C GLY A 47 11.47 -15.72 8.66
N TRP A 48 11.24 -16.67 9.58
CA TRP A 48 11.69 -18.06 9.45
C TRP A 48 11.12 -18.75 8.22
N LYS A 49 9.85 -18.48 7.91
CA LYS A 49 9.19 -19.00 6.71
C LYS A 49 9.36 -18.01 5.56
N PRO A 50 9.53 -18.48 4.30
CA PRO A 50 9.50 -17.59 3.16
C PRO A 50 8.14 -16.90 3.08
N CYS A 51 8.12 -15.62 2.68
CA CYS A 51 6.87 -14.90 2.46
C CYS A 51 6.07 -15.65 1.38
N PRO A 52 4.85 -16.15 1.68
CA PRO A 52 4.06 -16.91 0.71
C PRO A 52 3.61 -16.04 -0.47
N LEU A 53 3.71 -14.71 -0.33
CA LEU A 53 3.39 -13.76 -1.39
C LEU A 53 4.55 -13.64 -2.37
N LYS A 54 4.25 -13.78 -3.66
CA LYS A 54 5.19 -13.50 -4.76
C LYS A 54 5.69 -12.05 -4.65
N LYS A 55 6.91 -11.79 -5.16
CA LYS A 55 7.46 -10.43 -5.26
C LYS A 55 6.44 -9.52 -5.97
N THR A 56 5.86 -8.56 -5.26
CA THR A 56 4.89 -7.62 -5.80
C THR A 56 5.59 -6.46 -6.52
N ASN A 57 4.91 -5.81 -7.46
CA ASN A 57 5.44 -4.62 -8.12
C ASN A 57 5.61 -3.49 -7.09
N LYS A 58 6.82 -2.90 -7.01
CA LYS A 58 7.14 -1.80 -6.09
C LYS A 58 6.13 -0.65 -6.15
N ARG A 59 5.68 -0.27 -7.35
CA ARG A 59 4.70 0.83 -7.53
C ARG A 59 3.35 0.48 -6.94
N PHE A 60 2.86 -0.73 -7.23
CA PHE A 60 1.59 -1.23 -6.69
C PHE A 60 1.64 -1.27 -5.17
N LEU A 61 2.69 -1.88 -4.59
CA LEU A 61 2.83 -1.98 -3.13
C LEU A 61 2.86 -0.61 -2.46
N MET A 62 3.68 0.32 -2.96
CA MET A 62 3.77 1.66 -2.40
C MET A 62 2.45 2.43 -2.50
N SER A 63 1.74 2.31 -3.62
CA SER A 63 0.43 2.95 -3.80
C SER A 63 -0.62 2.36 -2.85
N THR A 64 -0.66 1.03 -2.73
CA THR A 64 -1.61 0.33 -1.85
C THR A 64 -1.36 0.67 -0.39
N LEU A 65 -0.10 0.66 0.07
CA LEU A 65 0.26 1.03 1.44
C LEU A 65 -0.12 2.48 1.74
N LYS A 66 0.22 3.43 0.86
CA LYS A 66 -0.16 4.85 1.03
C LYS A 66 -1.68 5.03 1.08
N SER A 67 -2.42 4.33 0.22
CA SER A 67 -3.89 4.36 0.21
C SER A 67 -4.48 3.78 1.50
N ALA A 68 -4.00 2.62 1.95
CA ALA A 68 -4.46 1.96 3.17
C ALA A 68 -4.20 2.82 4.42
N VAL A 69 -2.99 3.38 4.55
CA VAL A 69 -2.66 4.29 5.67
C VAL A 69 -3.56 5.53 5.63
N SER A 70 -3.69 6.19 4.46
CA SER A 70 -4.56 7.36 4.34
C SER A 70 -6.03 7.04 4.61
N HIS A 71 -6.50 5.84 4.28
CA HIS A 71 -7.85 5.38 4.57
C HIS A 71 -8.04 5.24 6.09
N ASN A 72 -7.12 4.53 6.77
CA ASN A 72 -7.18 4.33 8.22
C ASN A 72 -7.19 5.66 8.98
N ASP A 73 -6.36 6.63 8.59
CA ASP A 73 -6.34 7.96 9.20
C ASP A 73 -7.70 8.69 9.06
N ARG A 74 -8.36 8.53 7.91
CA ARG A 74 -9.68 9.13 7.68
C ARG A 74 -10.74 8.45 8.53
N GLU A 75 -10.71 7.13 8.63
CA GLU A 75 -11.66 6.37 9.45
C GLU A 75 -11.49 6.69 10.94
N ILE A 76 -10.26 6.79 11.44
CA ILE A 76 -9.98 7.22 12.82
C ILE A 76 -10.51 8.65 13.07
N LYS A 77 -10.25 9.59 12.14
CA LYS A 77 -10.77 10.96 12.29
C LYS A 77 -12.30 11.01 12.25
N LYS A 78 -12.95 10.17 11.43
CA LYS A 78 -14.41 10.08 11.38
C LYS A 78 -14.97 9.49 12.67
N SER A 79 -14.38 8.44 13.24
CA SER A 79 -14.86 7.85 14.49
C SER A 79 -14.72 8.81 15.67
N LEU A 80 -13.59 9.53 15.77
CA LEU A 80 -13.38 10.58 16.77
C LEU A 80 -14.38 11.74 16.63
N LYS A 81 -14.62 12.19 15.40
CA LYS A 81 -15.55 13.29 15.13
C LYS A 81 -17.00 12.87 15.36
N GLY A 82 -17.37 11.64 15.01
CA GLY A 82 -18.69 11.06 15.31
C GLY A 82 -18.95 10.99 16.82
N SER A 83 -17.95 10.57 17.60
CA SER A 83 -18.02 10.58 19.07
C SER A 83 -18.17 12.00 19.64
N SER A 84 -17.37 12.96 19.16
CA SER A 84 -17.49 14.37 19.59
C SER A 84 -18.84 14.98 19.22
N ASP A 85 -19.38 14.67 18.04
CA ASP A 85 -20.69 15.16 17.60
C ASP A 85 -21.83 14.52 18.40
N GLN A 86 -21.70 13.26 18.80
CA GLN A 86 -22.64 12.59 19.70
C GLN A 86 -22.60 13.21 21.11
N LEU A 87 -21.41 13.47 21.66
CA LEU A 87 -21.28 14.14 22.96
C LEU A 87 -21.91 15.53 22.94
N ARG A 88 -21.66 16.32 21.89
CA ARG A 88 -22.31 17.64 21.69
C ARG A 88 -23.83 17.54 21.56
N ARG A 89 -24.37 16.45 20.99
CA ARG A 89 -25.83 16.23 20.92
C ARG A 89 -26.40 15.91 22.30
N ILE A 90 -25.74 15.06 23.08
CA ILE A 90 -26.16 14.71 24.45
C ILE A 90 -26.10 15.93 25.36
N GLU A 91 -25.05 16.75 25.25
CA GLU A 91 -24.90 17.99 26.02
C GLU A 91 -26.04 18.98 25.72
N LYS A 92 -26.36 19.19 24.44
CA LYS A 92 -27.51 20.03 24.05
C LYS A 92 -28.84 19.51 24.55
N GLN A 93 -29.05 18.19 24.57
CA GLN A 93 -30.27 17.59 25.11
C GLN A 93 -30.36 17.82 26.64
N ARG A 94 -29.23 17.72 27.35
CA ARG A 94 -29.17 18.00 28.79
C ARG A 94 -29.40 19.48 29.12
N GLU A 95 -28.90 20.39 28.29
CA GLU A 95 -29.18 21.83 28.42
C GLU A 95 -30.65 22.14 28.15
N SER A 96 -31.26 21.56 27.11
CA SER A 96 -32.69 21.79 26.82
C SER A 96 -33.64 21.30 27.92
N HIS A 97 -33.24 20.29 28.70
CA HIS A 97 -34.03 19.80 29.83
C HIS A 97 -33.80 20.57 31.14
N ARG A 98 -32.83 21.49 31.20
CA ARG A 98 -32.59 22.34 32.38
C ARG A 98 -33.36 23.67 32.34
N ASP A 99 -33.82 24.10 31.16
CA ASP A 99 -34.48 25.40 30.96
C ASP A 99 -36.03 25.37 30.97
N GLU A 100 -36.67 24.23 31.25
CA GLU A 100 -38.14 24.16 31.48
C GLU A 100 -38.58 24.74 32.85
N GLY A 101 -37.79 25.64 33.44
CA GLY A 101 -38.11 26.35 34.68
C GLY A 101 -38.17 27.88 34.56
N SER A 102 -37.89 28.48 33.40
CA SER A 102 -37.82 29.93 33.27
C SER A 102 -38.43 30.44 31.96
N SER A 103 -39.70 30.82 32.04
CA SER A 103 -40.36 31.76 31.13
C SER A 103 -39.43 32.91 30.72
N LYS A 104 -39.29 33.19 29.41
CA LYS A 104 -39.26 34.55 28.81
C LYS A 104 -39.06 34.53 27.29
N ILE A 105 -40.09 35.02 26.60
CA ILE A 105 -40.06 35.97 25.48
C ILE A 105 -39.16 35.62 24.28
N ALA A 106 -39.83 35.25 23.20
CA ALA A 106 -39.29 35.17 21.85
C ALA A 106 -38.67 36.51 21.40
N VAL A 107 -37.41 36.46 20.95
CA VAL A 107 -36.86 37.45 20.01
C VAL A 107 -36.18 36.73 18.87
N LYS A 108 -36.81 36.83 17.70
CA LYS A 108 -36.25 36.50 16.39
C LYS A 108 -34.93 37.26 16.22
N SER A 109 -33.83 36.55 15.98
CA SER A 109 -32.68 37.13 15.31
C SER A 109 -32.31 36.28 14.10
N SER A 110 -32.38 36.96 12.96
CA SER A 110 -32.08 36.48 11.63
C SER A 110 -30.57 36.43 11.40
N ARG A 111 -30.19 35.72 10.33
CA ARG A 111 -28.89 35.70 9.63
C ARG A 111 -27.93 34.58 10.04
N LYS A 112 -28.15 33.39 9.48
CA LYS A 112 -27.05 32.49 9.12
C LYS A 112 -26.75 32.63 7.64
N SER A 113 -25.70 33.39 7.34
CA SER A 113 -25.07 33.42 6.02
C SER A 113 -24.56 32.02 5.67
N SER A 114 -25.12 31.42 4.63
CA SER A 114 -24.56 30.25 3.98
C SER A 114 -23.27 30.64 3.26
N LYS A 115 -22.11 30.53 3.93
CA LYS A 115 -20.82 30.48 3.23
C LYS A 115 -20.79 29.20 2.41
N SER A 116 -21.18 29.30 1.15
CA SER A 116 -20.93 28.26 0.16
C SER A 116 -19.42 28.03 0.11
N ARG A 117 -19.00 26.81 0.44
CA ARG A 117 -17.62 26.41 0.16
C ARG A 117 -17.55 26.24 -1.35
N LYS A 118 -17.01 27.24 -2.04
CA LYS A 118 -16.53 27.09 -3.42
C LYS A 118 -15.60 25.88 -3.43
N PHE A 119 -16.12 24.75 -3.91
CA PHE A 119 -15.30 23.63 -4.32
C PHE A 119 -14.40 24.17 -5.44
N GLY A 120 -13.10 24.28 -5.15
CA GLY A 120 -12.13 24.76 -6.12
C GLY A 120 -12.27 23.97 -7.42
N GLU A 121 -12.49 24.71 -8.50
CA GLU A 121 -12.38 24.21 -9.87
C GLU A 121 -10.98 23.63 -10.05
N ARG A 122 -10.87 22.30 -10.00
CA ARG A 122 -9.66 21.62 -10.46
C ARG A 122 -9.67 21.69 -11.98
N LYS A 123 -8.99 22.71 -12.55
CA LYS A 123 -8.71 22.76 -13.98
C LYS A 123 -7.84 21.55 -14.34
N HIS A 124 -8.45 20.56 -14.97
CA HIS A 124 -7.72 19.47 -15.61
C HIS A 124 -7.11 20.02 -16.90
N GLU A 125 -5.86 20.46 -16.85
CA GLU A 125 -5.08 20.69 -18.05
C GLU A 125 -4.77 19.34 -18.69
N PHE A 126 -5.49 19.02 -19.76
CA PHE A 126 -5.12 17.93 -20.66
C PHE A 126 -3.78 18.28 -21.32
N ARG A 127 -2.67 17.83 -20.73
CA ARG A 127 -1.37 17.91 -21.38
C ARG A 127 -1.35 16.86 -22.51
N LYS A 128 -1.58 17.30 -23.75
CA LYS A 128 -1.44 16.46 -24.96
C LYS A 128 -0.04 15.84 -24.95
N PRO A 129 0.12 14.53 -25.17
CA PRO A 129 1.44 13.93 -25.30
C PRO A 129 2.09 14.41 -26.61
N GLU A 130 3.27 15.03 -26.52
CA GLU A 130 4.08 15.35 -27.67
C GLU A 130 4.49 14.06 -28.39
N LYS A 131 4.11 13.95 -29.67
CA LYS A 131 4.56 12.88 -30.55
C LYS A 131 6.07 13.05 -30.76
N LYS A 132 6.89 12.27 -30.05
CA LYS A 132 8.30 12.12 -30.40
C LYS A 132 8.39 11.48 -31.79
N LYS A 133 8.96 12.21 -32.75
CA LYS A 133 9.33 11.68 -34.08
C LYS A 133 10.24 10.46 -33.87
N SER A 134 9.90 9.35 -34.49
CA SER A 134 10.77 8.18 -34.58
C SER A 134 12.01 8.54 -35.39
N GLU A 135 13.16 8.65 -34.74
CA GLU A 135 14.44 8.61 -35.43
C GLU A 135 14.63 7.19 -35.99
N LYS A 136 14.66 7.11 -37.31
CA LYS A 136 15.02 5.91 -38.05
C LYS A 136 16.43 5.49 -37.62
N ILE A 137 16.53 4.32 -37.01
CA ILE A 137 17.78 3.57 -36.88
C ILE A 137 18.28 3.31 -38.30
N LYS A 138 19.36 3.98 -38.72
CA LYS A 138 20.14 3.61 -39.90
C LYS A 138 21.19 2.60 -39.43
N ASN A 139 20.96 1.34 -39.78
CA ASN A 139 21.97 0.28 -39.68
C ASN A 139 23.17 0.65 -40.55
N ARG A 140 24.37 0.51 -40.01
CA ARG A 140 25.60 0.38 -40.78
C ARG A 140 26.57 -0.50 -40.02
#